data_AF-A0A7S2J3P6-F1
#
_entry.id   AF-A0A7S2J3P6-F1
#
_cell.length_a   1.000
_cell.length_b   1.000
_cell.length_c   1.000
_cell.angle_alpha   90.00
_cell.angle_beta   90.00
_cell.angle_gamma   90.00
#
_symmetry.space_group_name_H-M   'P 1'
#
loop_
_entity.id
_entity.type
_entity.pdbx_description
1 polymer ?
#
loop_
_entity_poly.entity_id
_entity_poly.type
_entity_poly.pdbx_seq_one_letter_code
_entity_poly.pdbx_strand_id
1 'polypeptide(L)'
;GVTVRGLSKAQEHNGKTGQTSGWDSGKGRYEVKLDSDTVLSLRPANLTQQCKVQLVGIESQPELNGQDGTIINFQEEQGRYIVKLKAKMANGREVIGLQPANVILEKSTRVVVTGLSNEEFNGQMAQILDIDREKMRYTVQCQNGRQIKIKYDNVLC
;
A
#
# COMPACT_ATOMS: atom_id res chain seq x y z
N GLY A 1 0.78 4.38 -10.83
CA GLY A 1 0.02 3.24 -11.33
C GLY A 1 -0.48 2.41 -10.17
N VAL A 2 -1.19 1.34 -10.47
CA VAL A 2 -1.61 0.33 -9.49
C VAL A 2 -1.22 -1.06 -9.97
N THR A 3 -1.00 -1.97 -9.04
CA THR A 3 -0.81 -3.40 -9.31
C THR A 3 -1.99 -4.17 -8.73
N VAL A 4 -2.59 -5.04 -9.53
CA VAL A 4 -3.72 -5.88 -9.10
C VAL A 4 -3.23 -7.00 -8.19
N ARG A 5 -3.96 -7.26 -7.10
CA ARG A 5 -3.64 -8.33 -6.15
C ARG A 5 -4.88 -8.94 -5.49
N GLY A 6 -4.70 -10.10 -4.87
CA GLY A 6 -5.69 -10.71 -3.97
C GLY A 6 -7.01 -11.10 -4.64
N LEU A 7 -7.07 -11.21 -5.97
CA LEU A 7 -8.25 -11.73 -6.66
C LEU A 7 -8.28 -13.25 -6.54
N SER A 8 -9.32 -13.79 -5.91
CA SER A 8 -9.52 -15.24 -5.77
C SER A 8 -10.25 -15.87 -6.95
N LYS A 9 -11.15 -15.13 -7.60
CA LYS A 9 -11.97 -15.61 -8.73
C LYS A 9 -11.41 -15.27 -10.11
N ALA A 10 -10.36 -14.46 -10.17
CA ALA A 10 -9.77 -13.94 -11.40
C ALA A 10 -8.25 -13.75 -11.21
N GLN A 11 -7.59 -14.84 -10.76
CA GLN A 11 -6.19 -14.85 -10.35
C GLN A 11 -5.23 -14.50 -11.49
N GLU A 12 -5.63 -14.74 -12.74
CA GLU A 12 -4.92 -14.39 -13.96
C GLU A 12 -4.68 -12.88 -14.14
N HIS A 13 -5.35 -12.04 -13.36
CA HIS A 13 -5.10 -10.61 -13.32
C HIS A 13 -4.16 -10.17 -12.20
N ASN A 14 -3.87 -11.02 -11.20
CA ASN A 14 -2.93 -10.67 -10.13
C ASN A 14 -1.52 -10.41 -10.70
N GLY A 15 -0.85 -9.38 -10.19
CA GLY A 15 0.46 -8.93 -10.66
C GLY A 15 0.42 -8.03 -11.90
N LYS A 16 -0.71 -7.91 -12.60
CA LYS A 16 -0.84 -6.97 -13.73
C LYS A 16 -0.90 -5.53 -13.23
N THR A 17 -0.34 -4.63 -14.03
CA THR A 17 -0.28 -3.20 -13.77
C THR A 17 -1.30 -2.41 -14.60
N GLY A 18 -1.66 -1.22 -14.10
CA GLY A 18 -2.56 -0.33 -14.80
C GLY A 18 -2.71 1.03 -14.12
N GLN A 19 -3.72 1.77 -14.56
CA GLN A 19 -4.07 3.10 -14.05
C GLN A 19 -5.54 3.14 -13.64
N THR A 20 -5.85 3.82 -12.54
CA THR A 20 -7.23 4.08 -12.14
C THR A 20 -7.82 5.16 -13.05
N SER A 21 -8.92 4.86 -13.73
CA SER A 21 -9.63 5.79 -14.61
C SER A 21 -10.87 6.41 -13.98
N GLY A 22 -11.40 5.81 -12.92
CA GLY A 22 -12.62 6.25 -12.26
C GLY A 22 -12.84 5.64 -10.89
N TRP A 23 -13.76 6.23 -10.13
CA TRP A 23 -14.24 5.72 -8.85
C TRP A 23 -15.77 5.63 -8.87
N ASP A 24 -16.29 4.41 -8.65
CA ASP A 24 -17.70 4.15 -8.46
C ASP A 24 -18.00 4.18 -6.96
N SER A 25 -18.56 5.30 -6.48
CA SER A 25 -18.93 5.49 -5.08
C SER A 25 -20.08 4.59 -4.63
N GLY A 26 -20.97 4.20 -5.55
CA GLY A 26 -22.09 3.31 -5.26
C GLY A 26 -21.63 1.86 -5.04
N LYS A 27 -20.58 1.43 -5.73
CA LYS A 27 -20.01 0.08 -5.59
C LYS A 27 -18.78 0.00 -4.68
N GLY A 28 -18.18 1.14 -4.34
CA GLY A 28 -16.93 1.20 -3.60
C GLY A 28 -15.76 0.59 -4.38
N ARG A 29 -15.67 0.86 -5.69
CA ARG A 29 -14.69 0.23 -6.60
C ARG A 29 -14.01 1.25 -7.50
N TYR A 30 -12.74 0.99 -7.79
CA TYR A 30 -12.00 1.67 -8.84
C TYR A 30 -12.25 1.01 -10.18
N GLU A 31 -12.43 1.83 -11.22
CA GLU A 31 -12.22 1.40 -12.59
C GLU A 31 -10.72 1.46 -12.86
N VAL A 32 -10.15 0.33 -13.27
CA VAL A 32 -8.71 0.19 -13.54
C VAL A 32 -8.52 -0.25 -14.97
N LYS A 33 -7.91 0.62 -15.76
CA LYS A 33 -7.44 0.29 -17.10
C LYS A 33 -6.06 -0.37 -16.98
N LEU A 34 -5.98 -1.67 -17.24
CA LEU A 34 -4.73 -2.41 -17.30
C LEU A 34 -3.93 -1.98 -18.53
N ASP A 35 -2.61 -2.21 -18.49
CA ASP A 35 -1.72 -1.92 -19.63
C ASP A 35 -2.05 -2.78 -20.87
N SER A 36 -2.83 -3.86 -20.70
CA SER A 36 -3.41 -4.68 -21.78
C SER A 36 -4.72 -4.13 -22.35
N ASP A 37 -5.05 -2.86 -22.08
CA ASP A 37 -6.32 -2.19 -22.42
C ASP A 37 -7.61 -2.79 -21.81
N THR A 38 -7.49 -3.83 -20.97
CA THR A 38 -8.62 -4.41 -20.23
C THR A 38 -9.03 -3.47 -19.10
N VAL A 39 -10.33 -3.20 -18.95
CA VAL A 39 -10.87 -2.42 -17.82
C VAL A 39 -11.51 -3.34 -16.79
N LEU A 40 -11.09 -3.22 -15.53
CA LEU A 40 -11.61 -4.00 -14.40
C LEU A 40 -12.25 -3.08 -13.34
N SER A 41 -13.30 -3.58 -12.68
CA SER A 41 -13.90 -2.92 -11.51
C SER A 41 -13.43 -3.58 -10.21
N LEU A 42 -12.45 -2.97 -9.56
CA LEU A 42 -11.67 -3.58 -8.47
C LEU A 42 -11.93 -2.88 -7.13
N ARG A 43 -11.98 -3.66 -6.04
CA ARG A 43 -12.02 -3.08 -4.69
C ARG A 43 -10.66 -2.45 -4.38
N PRO A 44 -10.61 -1.41 -3.53
CA PRO A 44 -9.35 -0.84 -3.04
C PRO A 44 -8.39 -1.90 -2.48
N ALA A 45 -8.91 -2.88 -1.72
CA ALA A 45 -8.11 -3.96 -1.15
C ALA A 45 -7.48 -4.90 -2.21
N ASN A 46 -7.97 -4.89 -3.45
CA ASN A 46 -7.42 -5.68 -4.56
C ASN A 46 -6.38 -4.92 -5.38
N LEU A 47 -5.95 -3.75 -4.91
CA LEU A 47 -4.95 -2.92 -5.56
C LEU A 47 -3.78 -2.69 -4.61
N THR A 48 -2.61 -2.52 -5.19
CA THR A 48 -1.47 -1.90 -4.54
C THR A 48 -1.14 -0.62 -5.27
N GLN A 49 -1.23 0.53 -4.60
CA GLN A 49 -0.76 1.78 -5.17
C GLN A 49 0.76 1.76 -5.34
N GLN A 50 1.23 2.03 -6.55
CA GLN A 50 2.66 2.19 -6.81
C GLN A 50 3.08 3.59 -6.37
N CYS A 51 3.71 3.70 -5.21
CA CYS A 51 4.05 4.98 -4.59
C CYS A 51 5.43 4.96 -3.93
N LYS A 52 5.98 6.17 -3.75
CA LYS A 52 7.27 6.38 -3.09
C LYS A 52 7.12 6.18 -1.59
N VAL A 53 8.16 5.62 -1.00
CA VAL A 53 8.23 5.34 0.43
C VAL A 53 9.64 5.60 0.96
N GLN A 54 9.71 5.89 2.25
CA GLN A 54 10.97 5.85 2.99
C GLN A 54 11.03 4.57 3.84
N LEU A 55 12.20 3.94 3.88
CA LEU A 55 12.41 2.71 4.64
C LEU A 55 12.76 2.99 6.10
N VAL A 56 12.26 2.17 7.03
CA VAL A 56 12.47 2.36 8.48
C VAL A 56 12.42 1.02 9.24
N GLY A 57 13.09 0.95 10.39
CA GLY A 57 12.99 -0.18 11.33
C GLY A 57 13.43 -1.53 10.76
N ILE A 58 14.27 -1.56 9.72
CA ILE A 58 14.81 -2.79 9.14
C ILE A 58 16.03 -3.20 9.95
N GLU A 59 15.85 -4.09 10.93
CA GLU A 59 16.93 -4.52 11.84
C GLU A 59 17.98 -5.40 11.16
N SER A 60 17.56 -6.22 10.18
CA SER A 60 18.47 -7.15 9.49
C SER A 60 19.38 -6.48 8.46
N GLN A 61 19.02 -5.27 8.01
CA GLN A 61 19.78 -4.46 7.06
C GLN A 61 19.65 -2.97 7.45
N PRO A 62 20.26 -2.54 8.57
CA PRO A 62 20.08 -1.20 9.11
C PRO A 62 20.46 -0.07 8.16
N GLU A 63 21.39 -0.32 7.25
CA GLU A 63 21.85 0.60 6.20
C GLU A 63 20.76 1.03 5.22
N LEU A 64 19.65 0.28 5.15
CA LEU A 64 18.49 0.63 4.33
C LEU A 64 17.59 1.67 4.99
N ASN A 65 17.68 1.83 6.31
CA ASN A 65 16.85 2.80 7.01
C ASN A 65 17.17 4.23 6.58
N GLY A 66 16.13 5.01 6.30
CA GLY A 66 16.25 6.37 5.78
C GLY A 66 16.34 6.45 4.25
N GLN A 67 16.59 5.33 3.55
CA GLN A 67 16.60 5.31 2.08
C GLN A 67 15.19 5.37 1.49
N ASP A 68 15.12 5.79 0.23
CA ASP A 68 13.88 5.84 -0.56
C ASP A 68 13.69 4.55 -1.39
N GLY A 69 12.43 4.16 -1.56
CA GLY A 69 12.01 3.11 -2.47
C GLY A 69 10.69 3.44 -3.16
N THR A 70 10.23 2.51 -3.99
CA THR A 70 8.90 2.54 -4.59
C THR A 70 8.23 1.20 -4.38
N ILE A 71 7.05 1.20 -3.74
CA ILE A 71 6.21 0.01 -3.67
C ILE A 71 5.76 -0.33 -5.09
N ILE A 72 5.93 -1.58 -5.49
CA ILE A 72 5.49 -2.09 -6.80
C ILE A 72 4.41 -3.16 -6.66
N ASN A 73 4.31 -3.84 -5.52
CA ASN A 73 3.26 -4.82 -5.25
C ASN A 73 3.16 -5.10 -3.73
N PHE A 74 2.11 -5.79 -3.31
CA PHE A 74 1.99 -6.40 -1.99
C PHE A 74 1.69 -7.90 -2.14
N GLN A 75 2.53 -8.74 -1.56
CA GLN A 75 2.38 -10.20 -1.55
C GLN A 75 1.61 -10.62 -0.31
N GLU A 76 0.34 -10.99 -0.49
CA GLU A 76 -0.55 -11.35 0.61
C GLU A 76 -0.06 -12.56 1.41
N GLU A 77 0.44 -13.59 0.73
CA GLU A 77 0.95 -14.81 1.38
C GLU A 77 2.10 -14.54 2.36
N GLN A 78 2.92 -13.53 2.07
CA GLN A 78 4.06 -13.16 2.91
C GLN A 78 3.77 -11.99 3.83
N GLY A 79 2.64 -11.30 3.65
CA GLY A 79 2.32 -10.05 4.34
C GLY A 79 3.34 -8.94 4.07
N ARG A 80 3.91 -8.87 2.86
CA ARG A 80 5.03 -7.98 2.55
C ARG A 80 4.79 -7.11 1.32
N TYR A 81 5.19 -5.85 1.42
CA TYR A 81 5.40 -5.00 0.26
C TYR A 81 6.64 -5.45 -0.50
N ILE A 82 6.51 -5.46 -1.82
CA ILE A 82 7.61 -5.58 -2.75
C ILE A 82 8.03 -4.16 -3.12
N VAL A 83 9.24 -3.80 -2.71
CA VAL A 83 9.77 -2.44 -2.83
C VAL A 83 10.98 -2.46 -3.75
N LYS A 84 10.93 -1.66 -4.81
CA LYS A 84 12.08 -1.35 -5.66
C LYS A 84 12.90 -0.25 -5.01
N LEU A 85 14.17 -0.50 -4.75
CA LEU A 85 15.10 0.47 -4.15
C LEU A 85 15.49 1.54 -5.17
N LYS A 86 15.61 2.80 -4.73
CA LYS A 86 16.03 3.91 -5.60
C LYS A 86 17.55 3.93 -5.82
N ALA A 87 18.32 3.55 -4.81
CA ALA A 87 19.77 3.42 -4.90
C ALA A 87 20.17 1.97 -5.22
N LYS A 88 21.30 1.81 -5.91
CA LYS A 88 21.92 0.49 -6.06
C LYS A 88 22.48 0.05 -4.71
N MET A 89 21.93 -1.07 -4.23
CA MET A 89 22.51 -2.07 -3.32
C MET A 89 22.04 -2.06 -1.86
N ALA A 90 21.06 -2.92 -1.60
CA ALA A 90 21.16 -3.88 -0.50
C ALA A 90 21.69 -5.19 -1.10
N ASN A 91 22.94 -5.59 -0.86
CA ASN A 91 23.47 -6.90 -1.30
C ASN A 91 23.28 -7.20 -2.82
N GLY A 92 23.34 -6.18 -3.68
CA GLY A 92 23.12 -6.31 -5.13
C GLY A 92 21.65 -6.51 -5.56
N ARG A 93 20.69 -6.47 -4.63
CA ARG A 93 19.26 -6.59 -4.94
C ARG A 93 18.64 -5.23 -5.24
N GLU A 94 17.88 -5.14 -6.34
CA GLU A 94 17.09 -3.96 -6.70
C GLU A 94 15.69 -3.97 -6.08
N VAL A 95 15.22 -5.14 -5.66
CA VAL A 95 13.87 -5.35 -5.12
C VAL A 95 13.95 -6.17 -3.84
N ILE A 96 13.21 -5.76 -2.81
CA ILE A 96 13.16 -6.41 -1.50
C ILE A 96 11.73 -6.53 -0.97
N GLY A 97 11.48 -7.53 -0.12
CA GLY A 97 10.21 -7.73 0.57
C GLY A 97 10.23 -7.18 1.99
N LEU A 98 9.39 -6.20 2.30
CA LEU A 98 9.33 -5.49 3.58
C LEU A 98 7.95 -5.58 4.25
N GLN A 99 7.91 -5.63 5.58
CA GLN A 99 6.63 -5.52 6.29
C GLN A 99 6.05 -4.10 6.13
N PRO A 100 4.73 -3.92 6.24
CA PRO A 100 4.12 -2.59 6.22
C PRO A 100 4.69 -1.66 7.31
N ALA A 101 5.02 -2.19 8.49
CA ALA A 101 5.75 -1.46 9.53
C ALA A 101 7.11 -0.88 9.10
N ASN A 102 7.76 -1.45 8.06
CA ASN A 102 9.08 -1.05 7.61
C ASN A 102 9.09 0.00 6.48
N VAL A 103 7.92 0.49 6.09
CA VAL A 103 7.78 1.50 5.04
C VAL A 103 6.91 2.65 5.52
N ILE A 104 7.40 3.87 5.30
CA ILE A 104 6.67 5.10 5.57
C ILE A 104 6.05 5.58 4.26
N LEU A 105 4.73 5.55 4.19
CA LEU A 105 3.92 6.10 3.09
C LEU A 105 3.86 7.62 3.23
N GLU A 106 3.93 8.34 2.11
CA GLU A 106 3.87 9.81 2.10
C GLU A 106 2.47 10.34 2.47
N LYS A 107 2.41 11.60 2.94
CA LYS A 107 1.13 12.30 3.14
C LYS A 107 0.32 12.31 1.85
N SER A 108 -1.00 12.33 1.99
CA SER A 108 -1.99 12.24 0.92
C SER A 108 -2.12 10.86 0.24
N THR A 109 -1.27 9.88 0.59
CA THR A 109 -1.42 8.50 0.12
C THR A 109 -2.78 7.95 0.57
N ARG A 110 -3.48 7.30 -0.37
CA ARG A 110 -4.74 6.59 -0.11
C ARG A 110 -4.39 5.17 0.34
N VAL A 111 -5.03 4.72 1.40
CA VAL A 111 -4.78 3.43 2.01
C VAL A 111 -6.08 2.75 2.40
N VAL A 112 -6.01 1.44 2.64
CA VAL A 112 -7.05 0.64 3.30
C VAL A 112 -6.57 0.33 4.70
N VAL A 113 -7.40 0.63 5.70
CA VAL A 113 -7.12 0.31 7.10
C VAL A 113 -7.26 -1.19 7.34
N THR A 114 -6.34 -1.79 8.09
CA THR A 114 -6.33 -3.23 8.37
C THR A 114 -5.73 -3.56 9.74
N GLY A 115 -6.07 -4.74 10.27
CA GLY A 115 -5.45 -5.31 11.47
C GLY A 115 -5.68 -4.53 12.76
N LEU A 116 -6.69 -3.64 12.81
CA LEU A 116 -7.07 -2.97 14.05
C LEU A 116 -7.98 -3.88 14.90
N SER A 117 -7.79 -3.83 16.23
CA SER A 117 -8.69 -4.49 17.18
C SER A 117 -10.10 -3.88 17.18
N ASN A 118 -10.21 -2.59 16.86
CA ASN A 118 -11.50 -1.99 16.57
C ASN A 118 -11.84 -2.26 15.10
N GLU A 119 -12.56 -3.36 14.86
CA GLU A 119 -12.82 -3.88 13.52
C GLU A 119 -13.69 -2.96 12.66
N GLU A 120 -14.39 -1.98 13.24
CA GLU A 120 -15.27 -1.06 12.51
C GLU A 120 -14.54 -0.28 11.39
N PHE A 121 -13.22 -0.09 11.55
CA PHE A 121 -12.39 0.62 10.59
C PHE A 121 -11.71 -0.27 9.57
N ASN A 122 -11.59 -1.57 9.84
CA ASN A 122 -10.89 -2.48 8.92
C ASN A 122 -11.64 -2.56 7.59
N GLY A 123 -10.90 -2.49 6.48
CA GLY A 123 -11.44 -2.43 5.13
C GLY A 123 -11.90 -1.05 4.67
N GLN A 124 -11.93 -0.04 5.55
CA GLN A 124 -12.24 1.33 5.13
C GLN A 124 -11.07 1.95 4.37
N MET A 125 -11.37 2.72 3.32
CA MET A 125 -10.38 3.61 2.74
C MET A 125 -10.11 4.78 3.68
N ALA A 126 -8.87 5.25 3.66
CA ALA A 126 -8.45 6.45 4.35
C ALA A 126 -7.39 7.21 3.55
N GLN A 127 -7.19 8.48 3.89
CA GLN A 127 -6.07 9.28 3.40
C GLN A 127 -5.12 9.61 4.56
N ILE A 128 -3.82 9.45 4.35
CA ILE A 128 -2.81 9.87 5.33
C ILE A 128 -2.75 11.40 5.39
N LEU A 129 -3.09 11.96 6.55
CA LEU A 129 -3.01 13.41 6.80
C LEU A 129 -1.67 13.81 7.43
N ASP A 130 -1.18 12.98 8.36
CA ASP A 130 0.03 13.28 9.11
C ASP A 130 0.82 12.01 9.49
N ILE A 131 2.12 12.18 9.73
CA ILE A 131 3.06 11.10 10.00
C ILE A 131 3.80 11.43 11.31
N ASP A 132 3.50 10.69 12.37
CA ASP A 132 4.20 10.75 13.65
C ASP A 132 5.33 9.71 13.65
N ARG A 133 6.55 10.17 13.32
CA ARG A 133 7.74 9.33 13.20
C ARG A 133 8.25 8.79 14.52
N GLU A 134 8.04 9.51 15.61
CA GLU A 134 8.46 9.10 16.95
C GLU A 134 7.57 7.96 17.46
N LYS A 135 6.25 8.06 17.24
CA LYS A 135 5.29 7.03 17.68
C LYS A 135 5.03 5.95 16.63
N MET A 136 5.65 6.06 15.46
CA MET A 136 5.46 5.17 14.31
C MET A 136 3.98 5.01 13.93
N ARG A 137 3.28 6.15 13.81
CA ARG A 137 1.85 6.20 13.53
C ARG A 137 1.51 7.17 12.41
N TYR A 138 0.47 6.84 11.66
CA TYR A 138 -0.23 7.78 10.81
C TYR A 138 -1.41 8.39 11.57
N THR A 139 -1.70 9.64 11.24
CA THR A 139 -3.04 10.19 11.40
C THR A 139 -3.74 10.09 10.05
N VAL A 140 -4.87 9.39 9.99
CA VAL A 140 -5.61 9.15 8.74
C VAL A 140 -7.04 9.65 8.82
N GLN A 141 -7.57 10.14 7.70
CA GLN A 141 -8.97 10.49 7.50
C GLN A 141 -9.69 9.33 6.82
N CYS A 142 -10.53 8.61 7.55
CA CYS A 142 -11.33 7.52 7.02
C CYS A 142 -12.49 8.04 6.15
N GLN A 143 -12.93 7.21 5.20
CA GLN A 143 -14.03 7.52 4.27
C GLN A 143 -15.37 7.80 4.98
N ASN A 144 -15.54 7.34 6.22
CA ASN A 144 -16.72 7.65 7.04
C ASN A 144 -16.66 9.04 7.73
N GLY A 145 -15.64 9.85 7.41
CA GLY A 145 -15.47 11.18 8.00
C GLY A 145 -14.74 11.20 9.34
N ARG A 146 -14.40 10.05 9.94
CA ARG A 146 -13.63 10.00 11.19
C ARG A 146 -12.12 10.07 10.94
N GLN A 147 -11.41 10.75 11.83
CA GLN A 147 -9.95 10.79 11.86
C GLN A 147 -9.43 9.91 12.99
N ILE A 148 -8.45 9.05 12.69
CA ILE A 148 -7.86 8.12 13.67
C ILE A 148 -6.33 8.12 13.60
N LYS A 149 -5.68 7.67 14.69
CA LYS A 149 -4.24 7.44 14.75
C LYS A 149 -3.94 5.95 14.79
N ILE A 150 -3.16 5.45 13.84
CA ILE A 150 -2.91 4.01 13.64
C ILE A 150 -1.45 3.74 13.33
N LYS A 151 -0.94 2.55 13.67
CA LYS A 151 0.48 2.21 13.39
C LYS A 151 0.72 2.11 11.89
N TYR A 152 1.97 2.22 11.48
CA TYR A 152 2.36 2.01 10.08
C TYR A 152 1.91 0.65 9.54
N ASP A 153 1.89 -0.38 10.39
CA ASP A 153 1.51 -1.73 10.03
C ASP A 153 0.00 -1.92 9.74
N ASN A 154 -0.83 -0.95 10.14
CA ASN A 154 -2.28 -1.05 10.08
C ASN A 154 -2.89 -0.45 8.81
N VAL A 155 -2.10 -0.28 7.76
CA VAL A 155 -2.56 0.25 6.48
C VAL A 155 -1.92 -0.46 5.31
N LEU A 156 -2.68 -0.64 4.24
CA LEU A 156 -2.18 -1.06 2.94
C LEU A 156 -2.46 0.00 1.86
N CYS A 157 -1.46 0.38 1.06
CA CYS A 157 -1.65 1.26 -0.10
C CYS A 157 -2.08 0.48 -1.34
#